data_AF-A0A820U4V0-F1
#
_entry.id   AF-A0A820U4V0-F1
#
_cell.length_a   1.000
_cell.length_b   1.000
_cell.length_c   1.000
_cell.angle_alpha   90.00
_cell.angle_beta   90.00
_cell.angle_gamma   90.00
#
_symmetry.space_group_name_H-M   'P 1'
#
loop_
_entity.id
_entity.type
_entity.pdbx_description
1 polymer ?
#
loop_
_entity_poly.entity_id
_entity_poly.type
_entity_poly.pdbx_seq_one_letter_code
_entity_poly.pdbx_strand_id
1 'polypeptide(L)'
;MATSDYQLSNDNGSYSPFFEKKLIEEKRKDGYWIEAFKVDNQNPIGLIGYGLSCGEVNFYPNPCTTTEPGKAIRIQDLPGPVAMDQADITGNGINDIIICYQYGNTMVDCDPTGGKIIWLQNPGQKLEQEQWISHYIGRSTAMHRLKVGHFTQNKRLEIIGLPIVNEPYNLLAPVPVLLFQQPNDVLNTKEWPCEIIDKEFFHLIHDAKKINTGALDNLIIASREGINWLYFDEKFHKWTIEHIGEGEQEEKP
;
A
#
# COMPACT_ATOMS: atom_id res chain seq x y z
N MET A 1 19.21 42.14 -16.32
CA MET A 1 18.32 42.55 -15.22
C MET A 1 18.48 41.54 -14.11
N ALA A 2 18.71 42.04 -12.90
CA ALA A 2 19.43 41.37 -11.83
C ALA A 2 18.71 40.15 -11.22
N THR A 3 19.41 39.04 -11.11
CA THR A 3 19.10 37.95 -10.19
C THR A 3 19.65 38.33 -8.81
N SER A 4 18.77 38.61 -7.85
CA SER A 4 19.18 38.84 -6.46
C SER A 4 19.36 37.48 -5.76
N ASP A 5 20.60 37.10 -5.53
CA ASP A 5 20.95 35.98 -4.66
C ASP A 5 20.63 36.35 -3.20
N TYR A 6 19.66 35.65 -2.60
CA TYR A 6 19.50 35.61 -1.16
C TYR A 6 20.07 34.29 -0.66
N GLN A 7 21.35 34.30 -0.27
CA GLN A 7 21.88 33.30 0.64
C GLN A 7 21.70 33.83 2.07
N LEU A 8 20.74 33.25 2.80
CA LEU A 8 20.71 33.38 4.25
C LEU A 8 21.71 32.37 4.82
N SER A 9 22.87 32.87 5.25
CA SER A 9 23.83 32.13 6.05
C SER A 9 23.26 31.89 7.44
N ASN A 10 23.00 30.63 7.81
CA ASN A 10 22.77 30.23 9.20
C ASN A 10 23.99 29.45 9.70
N ASP A 11 24.61 29.97 10.75
CA ASP A 11 25.80 29.50 11.46
C ASP A 11 25.60 28.15 12.18
N ASN A 12 25.14 27.09 11.50
CA ASN A 12 25.07 25.74 12.08
C ASN A 12 25.09 24.59 11.04
N GLY A 13 25.79 24.78 9.91
CA GLY A 13 26.24 23.67 9.04
C GLY A 13 25.18 22.76 8.42
N SER A 14 23.89 23.06 8.55
CA SER A 14 22.80 22.33 7.89
C SER A 14 22.35 23.11 6.67
N TYR A 15 22.76 22.64 5.49
CA TYR A 15 22.24 23.16 4.23
C TYR A 15 20.82 22.63 4.05
N SER A 16 19.84 23.53 3.98
CA SER A 16 18.51 23.17 3.48
C SER A 16 18.64 22.74 2.02
N PRO A 17 18.13 21.56 1.63
CA PRO A 17 18.19 21.13 0.23
C PRO A 17 17.36 22.06 -0.65
N PHE A 18 17.83 22.27 -1.88
CA PHE A 18 17.04 22.93 -2.93
C PHE A 18 16.08 21.91 -3.55
N PHE A 19 14.81 22.31 -3.73
CA PHE A 19 13.79 21.49 -4.38
C PHE A 19 13.37 22.12 -5.69
N GLU A 20 13.58 21.41 -6.80
CA GLU A 20 13.05 21.76 -8.11
C GLU A 20 11.68 21.11 -8.33
N LYS A 21 10.67 21.91 -8.65
CA LYS A 21 9.34 21.38 -8.98
C LYS A 21 9.31 20.85 -10.41
N LYS A 22 8.97 19.57 -10.56
CA LYS A 22 8.65 18.96 -11.86
C LYS A 22 7.18 18.52 -11.88
N LEU A 23 6.45 18.93 -12.91
CA LEU A 23 5.07 18.49 -13.12
C LEU A 23 5.09 17.12 -13.81
N ILE A 24 4.48 16.11 -13.18
CA ILE A 24 4.33 14.77 -13.75
C ILE A 24 3.03 14.66 -14.53
N GLU A 25 1.92 15.09 -13.91
CA GLU A 25 0.61 15.12 -14.55
C GLU A 25 -0.22 16.25 -13.93
N GLU A 26 -1.07 16.87 -14.74
CA GLU A 26 -2.04 17.88 -14.30
C GLU A 26 -3.46 17.50 -14.74
N LYS A 27 -4.46 18.17 -14.17
CA LYS A 27 -5.88 18.05 -14.57
C LYS A 27 -6.43 16.62 -14.46
N ARG A 28 -5.89 15.84 -13.52
CA ARG A 28 -6.48 14.57 -13.13
C ARG A 28 -7.91 14.78 -12.65
N LYS A 29 -8.79 13.82 -12.95
CA LYS A 29 -10.18 13.83 -12.48
C LYS A 29 -10.26 13.67 -10.96
N ASP A 30 -9.29 12.97 -10.38
CA ASP A 30 -9.13 12.72 -8.95
C ASP A 30 -7.68 12.32 -8.59
N GLY A 31 -7.42 12.10 -7.31
CA GLY A 31 -6.14 11.60 -6.79
C GLY A 31 -6.28 11.09 -5.37
N TYR A 32 -5.63 9.97 -5.06
CA TYR A 32 -5.67 9.36 -3.72
C TYR A 32 -4.33 8.73 -3.34
N TRP A 33 -3.74 7.92 -4.22
CA TRP A 33 -2.51 7.19 -3.94
C TRP A 33 -1.37 7.62 -4.85
N ILE A 34 -0.17 7.65 -4.28
CA ILE A 34 1.10 7.76 -5.01
C ILE A 34 2.13 6.85 -4.33
N GLU A 35 2.84 6.06 -5.11
CA GLU A 35 3.87 5.14 -4.60
C GLU A 35 5.12 5.21 -5.47
N ALA A 36 6.29 5.20 -4.84
CA ALA A 36 7.55 5.03 -5.55
C ALA A 36 7.68 3.57 -5.99
N PHE A 37 7.75 3.30 -7.29
CA PHE A 37 7.68 1.94 -7.83
C PHE A 37 8.96 1.54 -8.54
N LYS A 38 9.53 0.43 -8.11
CA LYS A 38 10.77 -0.12 -8.67
C LYS A 38 10.42 -1.32 -9.54
N VAL A 39 10.44 -1.15 -10.86
CA VAL A 39 10.14 -2.23 -11.82
C VAL A 39 11.03 -3.45 -11.57
N ASP A 40 12.35 -3.21 -11.48
CA ASP A 40 13.36 -4.23 -11.18
C ASP A 40 14.60 -3.57 -10.55
N ASN A 41 15.64 -4.37 -10.29
CA ASN A 41 16.89 -3.87 -9.69
C ASN A 41 17.78 -3.00 -10.59
N GLN A 42 17.46 -2.87 -11.88
CA GLN A 42 18.29 -2.17 -12.87
C GLN A 42 17.69 -0.84 -13.29
N ASN A 43 16.36 -0.73 -13.26
CA ASN A 43 15.64 0.43 -13.73
C ASN A 43 15.51 1.54 -12.66
N PRO A 44 15.55 2.81 -13.07
CA PRO A 44 15.22 3.94 -12.20
C PRO A 44 13.81 3.80 -11.62
N ILE A 45 13.64 4.21 -10.36
CA ILE A 45 12.34 4.18 -9.67
C ILE A 45 11.36 5.12 -10.37
N GLY A 46 10.24 4.59 -10.83
CA GLY A 46 9.11 5.37 -11.34
C GLY A 46 8.08 5.65 -10.24
N LEU A 47 6.88 6.04 -10.65
CA LEU A 47 5.76 6.29 -9.74
C LEU A 47 4.54 5.47 -10.17
N ILE A 48 3.77 4.96 -9.22
CA ILE A 48 2.39 4.54 -9.46
C ILE A 48 1.47 5.62 -8.90
N GLY A 49 0.41 5.97 -9.64
CA GLY A 49 -0.56 6.97 -9.22
C GLY A 49 -1.97 6.64 -9.68
N TYR A 50 -2.95 6.89 -8.82
CA TYR A 50 -4.37 6.71 -9.11
C TYR A 50 -5.28 7.45 -8.12
N GLY A 51 -6.57 7.51 -8.46
CA GLY A 51 -7.63 8.01 -7.59
C GLY A 51 -8.77 7.01 -7.45
N LEU A 52 -9.60 7.20 -6.41
CA LEU A 52 -10.67 6.29 -6.03
C LEU A 52 -11.79 6.19 -7.08
N SER A 53 -12.20 7.32 -7.65
CA SER A 53 -13.36 7.42 -8.52
C SER A 53 -13.03 7.11 -9.97
N CYS A 54 -11.88 7.57 -10.46
CA CYS A 54 -11.45 7.29 -11.83
C CYS A 54 -10.96 5.85 -11.97
N GLY A 55 -10.31 5.29 -10.93
CA GLY A 55 -9.90 3.89 -10.90
C GLY A 55 -8.77 3.51 -11.86
N GLU A 56 -8.22 4.46 -12.61
CA GLU A 56 -7.17 4.22 -13.60
C GLU A 56 -5.80 4.17 -12.92
N VAL A 57 -5.27 2.96 -12.76
CA VAL A 57 -3.95 2.69 -12.19
C VAL A 57 -2.90 2.93 -13.26
N ASN A 58 -2.03 3.91 -13.02
CA ASN A 58 -1.02 4.35 -13.97
C ASN A 58 0.39 4.23 -13.40
N PHE A 59 1.32 3.80 -14.24
CA PHE A 59 2.76 3.92 -14.01
C PHE A 59 3.34 5.11 -14.76
N TYR A 60 4.14 5.90 -14.07
CA TYR A 60 4.88 7.04 -14.60
C TYR A 60 6.36 6.67 -14.56
N PRO A 61 7.00 6.45 -15.71
CA PRO A 61 8.44 6.25 -15.77
C PRO A 61 9.19 7.39 -15.07
N ASN A 62 10.39 7.09 -14.54
CA ASN A 62 11.16 8.06 -13.79
C ASN A 62 11.37 9.37 -14.59
N PRO A 63 10.92 10.53 -14.07
CA PRO A 63 10.93 11.79 -14.80
C PRO A 63 12.33 12.36 -15.05
N CYS A 64 13.35 11.84 -14.37
CA CYS A 64 14.74 12.26 -14.54
C CYS A 64 15.47 11.47 -15.63
N THR A 65 14.96 10.32 -16.04
CA THR A 65 15.61 9.46 -17.05
C THR A 65 14.77 9.26 -18.31
N THR A 66 13.48 9.58 -18.26
CA THR A 66 12.60 9.52 -19.44
C THR A 66 12.74 10.77 -20.32
N THR A 67 12.61 10.58 -21.63
CA THR A 67 12.54 11.68 -22.61
C THR A 67 11.16 12.33 -22.66
N GLU A 68 10.14 11.67 -22.11
CA GLU A 68 8.75 12.14 -22.09
C GLU A 68 8.18 12.12 -20.66
N PRO A 69 8.62 13.04 -19.77
CA PRO A 69 8.08 13.13 -18.42
C PRO A 69 6.56 13.33 -18.47
N GLY A 70 5.81 12.46 -17.79
CA GLY A 70 4.36 12.51 -17.73
C GLY A 70 3.60 11.63 -18.73
N LYS A 71 4.30 10.93 -19.64
CA LYS A 71 3.67 9.83 -20.39
C LYS A 71 3.37 8.67 -19.44
N ALA A 72 2.12 8.58 -19.01
CA ALA A 72 1.62 7.49 -18.18
C ALA A 72 1.47 6.20 -19.01
N ILE A 73 1.81 5.08 -18.39
CA ILE A 73 1.50 3.73 -18.86
C ILE A 73 0.33 3.23 -18.02
N ARG A 74 -0.84 3.08 -18.64
CA ARG A 74 -2.02 2.52 -17.98
C ARG A 74 -1.78 1.05 -17.68
N ILE A 75 -1.90 0.66 -16.42
CA ILE A 75 -1.74 -0.72 -15.95
C ILE A 75 -3.08 -1.44 -15.96
N GLN A 76 -4.08 -0.87 -15.28
CA GLN A 76 -5.38 -1.50 -15.08
C GLN A 76 -6.45 -0.49 -14.69
N ASP A 77 -7.70 -0.81 -14.99
CA ASP A 77 -8.86 -0.11 -14.44
C ASP A 77 -9.48 -0.92 -13.31
N LEU A 78 -9.50 -0.34 -12.12
CA LEU A 78 -10.07 -0.96 -10.94
C LEU A 78 -11.10 -0.02 -10.32
N PRO A 79 -12.34 -0.46 -10.04
CA PRO A 79 -13.30 0.40 -9.35
C PRO A 79 -12.87 0.60 -7.89
N GLY A 80 -12.79 1.84 -7.41
CA GLY A 80 -12.47 2.16 -6.02
C GLY A 80 -11.17 1.52 -5.49
N PRO A 81 -10.01 1.70 -6.15
CA PRO A 81 -8.74 1.21 -5.67
C PRO A 81 -8.24 2.09 -4.52
N VAL A 82 -7.79 1.48 -3.42
CA VAL A 82 -7.41 2.22 -2.21
C VAL A 82 -5.91 2.12 -1.99
N ALA A 83 -5.46 1.06 -1.34
CA ALA A 83 -4.06 0.85 -1.01
C ALA A 83 -3.38 -0.12 -1.95
N MET A 84 -2.09 0.11 -2.15
CA MET A 84 -1.21 -0.84 -2.81
C MET A 84 0.09 -1.04 -2.03
N ASP A 85 0.78 -2.10 -2.40
CA ASP A 85 2.18 -2.36 -2.06
C ASP A 85 2.84 -3.09 -3.26
N GLN A 86 4.14 -3.38 -3.18
CA GLN A 86 4.88 -4.03 -4.26
C GLN A 86 5.82 -5.13 -3.74
N ALA A 87 5.95 -6.22 -4.49
CA ALA A 87 6.92 -7.28 -4.21
C ALA A 87 7.15 -8.15 -5.43
N ASP A 88 8.27 -8.86 -5.47
CA ASP A 88 8.54 -9.91 -6.46
C ASP A 88 7.79 -11.20 -6.07
N ILE A 89 6.56 -11.36 -6.59
CA ILE A 89 5.68 -12.48 -6.23
C ILE A 89 6.12 -13.77 -6.93
N THR A 90 6.73 -13.66 -8.11
CA THR A 90 7.13 -14.83 -8.90
C THR A 90 8.58 -15.26 -8.65
N GLY A 91 9.35 -14.49 -7.89
CA GLY A 91 10.77 -14.75 -7.62
C GLY A 91 11.66 -14.50 -8.85
N ASN A 92 11.21 -13.69 -9.80
CA ASN A 92 11.89 -13.44 -11.07
C ASN A 92 12.76 -12.15 -11.06
N GLY A 93 12.81 -11.45 -9.93
CA GLY A 93 13.55 -10.20 -9.74
C GLY A 93 12.82 -8.94 -10.20
N ILE A 94 11.53 -9.05 -10.57
CA ILE A 94 10.68 -7.96 -11.06
C ILE A 94 9.57 -7.76 -10.03
N ASN A 95 9.34 -6.53 -9.59
CA ASN A 95 8.25 -6.28 -8.65
C ASN A 95 6.91 -6.28 -9.39
N ASP A 96 5.95 -6.96 -8.77
CA ASP A 96 4.54 -6.94 -9.06
C ASP A 96 3.82 -5.93 -8.15
N ILE A 97 2.60 -5.56 -8.51
CA ILE A 97 1.74 -4.69 -7.68
C ILE A 97 0.76 -5.56 -6.90
N ILE A 98 0.62 -5.35 -5.60
CA ILE A 98 -0.48 -5.86 -4.79
C ILE A 98 -1.41 -4.68 -4.51
N ILE A 99 -2.70 -4.79 -4.85
CA ILE A 99 -3.64 -3.68 -4.71
C ILE A 99 -5.00 -4.16 -4.21
N CYS A 100 -5.61 -3.37 -3.31
CA CYS A 100 -7.00 -3.55 -2.92
C CYS A 100 -7.94 -2.61 -3.67
N TYR A 101 -9.11 -3.11 -4.03
CA TYR A 101 -10.11 -2.40 -4.82
C TYR A 101 -11.53 -2.85 -4.51
N GLN A 102 -12.49 -2.24 -5.20
CA GLN A 102 -13.92 -2.39 -4.99
C GLN A 102 -14.28 -2.00 -3.55
N TYR A 103 -13.79 -0.86 -3.09
CA TYR A 103 -14.01 -0.40 -1.72
C TYR A 103 -15.47 -0.04 -1.43
N GLY A 104 -16.17 0.53 -2.41
CA GLY A 104 -17.46 1.21 -2.25
C GLY A 104 -17.29 2.73 -2.33
N ASN A 105 -18.30 3.48 -1.89
CA ASN A 105 -18.31 4.94 -2.04
C ASN A 105 -17.61 5.65 -0.87
N THR A 106 -17.85 5.18 0.36
CA THR A 106 -17.32 5.77 1.60
C THR A 106 -17.11 4.68 2.64
N MET A 107 -16.51 4.99 3.80
CA MET A 107 -16.45 4.04 4.93
C MET A 107 -17.83 3.69 5.49
N VAL A 108 -18.84 4.54 5.29
CA VAL A 108 -20.22 4.28 5.74
C VAL A 108 -20.96 3.42 4.71
N ASP A 109 -20.73 3.68 3.42
CA ASP A 109 -21.34 3.00 2.27
C ASP A 109 -20.27 2.22 1.49
N CYS A 110 -19.59 1.30 2.18
CA CYS A 110 -18.61 0.40 1.59
C CYS A 110 -19.32 -0.80 0.94
N ASP A 111 -18.70 -1.39 -0.08
CA ASP A 111 -19.26 -2.58 -0.76
C ASP A 111 -19.07 -3.84 0.12
N PRO A 112 -20.15 -4.49 0.60
CA PRO A 112 -20.05 -5.67 1.46
C PRO A 112 -19.49 -6.91 0.74
N THR A 113 -19.46 -6.90 -0.59
CA THR A 113 -18.83 -7.95 -1.42
C THR A 113 -17.46 -7.55 -1.97
N GLY A 114 -17.05 -6.32 -1.66
CA GLY A 114 -15.85 -5.66 -2.16
C GLY A 114 -14.62 -5.89 -1.29
N GLY A 115 -13.75 -4.88 -1.28
CA GLY A 115 -12.42 -4.92 -0.63
C GLY A 115 -11.59 -6.11 -1.08
N LYS A 116 -11.61 -6.36 -2.39
CA LYS A 116 -10.86 -7.41 -3.06
C LYS A 116 -9.40 -7.03 -3.10
N ILE A 117 -8.53 -8.03 -3.00
CA ILE A 117 -7.09 -7.91 -3.16
C ILE A 117 -6.69 -8.75 -4.36
N ILE A 118 -5.93 -8.15 -5.26
CA ILE A 118 -5.30 -8.81 -6.40
C ILE A 118 -3.82 -8.49 -6.39
N TRP A 119 -3.04 -9.32 -7.08
CA TRP A 119 -1.75 -8.89 -7.59
C TRP A 119 -1.77 -8.78 -9.11
N LEU A 120 -1.04 -7.79 -9.62
CA LEU A 120 -0.88 -7.50 -11.02
C LEU A 120 0.53 -7.91 -11.43
N GLN A 121 0.61 -8.91 -12.30
CA GLN A 121 1.86 -9.45 -12.80
C GLN A 121 2.52 -8.49 -13.77
N ASN A 122 3.74 -8.08 -13.44
CA ASN A 122 4.55 -7.18 -14.24
C ASN A 122 5.11 -7.91 -15.49
N PRO A 123 4.88 -7.41 -16.72
CA PRO A 123 5.41 -8.01 -17.95
C PRO A 123 6.92 -7.76 -18.16
N GLY A 124 7.60 -7.15 -17.20
CA GLY A 124 9.03 -6.84 -17.27
C GLY A 124 9.31 -5.70 -18.24
N GLN A 125 10.26 -5.90 -19.16
CA GLN A 125 10.69 -4.83 -20.08
C GLN A 125 9.62 -4.39 -21.10
N LYS A 126 8.50 -5.11 -21.17
CA LYS A 126 7.44 -4.86 -22.15
C LYS A 126 6.25 -4.07 -21.57
N LEU A 127 6.54 -3.15 -20.64
CA LEU A 127 5.52 -2.35 -19.93
C LEU A 127 4.55 -1.62 -20.86
N GLU A 128 5.01 -1.16 -22.03
CA GLU A 128 4.17 -0.43 -22.99
C GLU A 128 3.42 -1.34 -23.99
N GLN A 129 3.81 -2.62 -24.07
CA GLN A 129 3.33 -3.55 -25.11
C GLN A 129 2.40 -4.63 -24.58
N GLU A 130 2.52 -4.99 -23.31
CA GLU A 130 1.78 -6.09 -22.70
C GLU A 130 0.93 -5.60 -21.52
N GLN A 131 -0.28 -6.13 -21.41
CA GLN A 131 -1.15 -5.87 -20.26
C GLN A 131 -0.68 -6.66 -19.05
N TRP A 132 -0.80 -6.04 -17.88
CA TRP A 132 -0.52 -6.71 -16.62
C TRP A 132 -1.63 -7.72 -16.31
N ILE A 133 -1.22 -8.95 -15.98
CA ILE A 133 -2.17 -10.04 -15.71
C ILE A 133 -2.61 -9.95 -14.24
N SER A 134 -3.92 -9.95 -14.01
CA SER A 134 -4.50 -9.90 -12.67
C SER A 134 -4.70 -11.30 -12.09
N HIS A 135 -4.31 -11.48 -10.84
CA HIS A 135 -4.45 -12.71 -10.07
C HIS A 135 -5.07 -12.41 -8.71
N TYR A 136 -6.12 -13.16 -8.35
CA TYR A 136 -6.87 -12.92 -7.11
C TYR A 136 -6.14 -13.45 -5.87
N ILE A 137 -6.10 -12.65 -4.81
CA ILE A 137 -5.49 -13.01 -3.52
C ILE A 137 -6.57 -13.36 -2.50
N GLY A 138 -7.60 -12.52 -2.37
CA GLY A 138 -8.62 -12.66 -1.35
C GLY A 138 -9.42 -11.37 -1.17
N ARG A 139 -10.19 -11.27 -0.08
CA ARG A 139 -10.96 -10.06 0.21
C ARG A 139 -11.27 -9.91 1.69
N SER A 140 -11.58 -8.68 2.08
CA SER A 140 -12.39 -8.36 3.26
C SER A 140 -13.15 -7.07 2.99
N THR A 141 -14.37 -6.94 3.49
CA THR A 141 -15.17 -5.72 3.33
C THR A 141 -14.36 -4.49 3.72
N ALA A 142 -14.46 -3.42 2.93
CA ALA A 142 -13.78 -2.15 3.19
C ALA A 142 -12.25 -2.25 3.41
N MET A 143 -11.58 -3.20 2.75
CA MET A 143 -10.12 -3.29 2.70
C MET A 143 -9.50 -1.93 2.33
N HIS A 144 -8.71 -1.35 3.23
CA HIS A 144 -8.30 0.05 3.16
C HIS A 144 -6.78 0.26 3.17
N ARG A 145 -6.04 -0.62 3.86
CA ARG A 145 -4.58 -0.68 3.83
C ARG A 145 -4.11 -2.12 3.67
N LEU A 146 -2.92 -2.29 3.13
CA LEU A 146 -2.22 -3.57 3.12
C LEU A 146 -0.71 -3.35 3.14
N LYS A 147 0.03 -4.34 3.67
CA LYS A 147 1.49 -4.39 3.60
C LYS A 147 1.98 -5.79 3.27
N VAL A 148 2.93 -5.87 2.35
CA VAL A 148 3.61 -7.13 1.97
C VAL A 148 4.92 -7.27 2.72
N GLY A 149 5.24 -8.49 3.16
CA GLY A 149 6.45 -8.75 3.93
C GLY A 149 6.60 -10.19 4.38
N HIS A 150 7.39 -10.36 5.43
CA HIS A 150 7.65 -11.63 6.10
C HIS A 150 7.31 -11.49 7.58
N PHE A 151 6.07 -11.76 7.98
CA PHE A 151 5.59 -11.43 9.32
C PHE A 151 5.63 -12.61 10.28
N THR A 152 5.49 -13.84 9.79
CA THR A 152 5.56 -15.06 10.63
C THR A 152 6.69 -16.00 10.21
N GLN A 153 7.22 -15.84 8.99
CA GLN A 153 8.31 -16.63 8.42
C GLN A 153 8.98 -15.92 7.22
N ASN A 154 10.20 -16.36 6.86
CA ASN A 154 11.07 -15.72 5.86
C ASN A 154 11.21 -16.49 4.51
N LYS A 155 10.38 -17.50 4.27
CA LYS A 155 10.45 -18.36 3.07
C LYS A 155 9.49 -17.95 1.97
N ARG A 156 8.32 -17.42 2.33
CA ARG A 156 7.25 -17.01 1.41
C ARG A 156 6.77 -15.63 1.78
N LEU A 157 6.28 -14.89 0.80
CA LEU A 157 5.65 -13.60 1.06
C LEU A 157 4.35 -13.77 1.84
N GLU A 158 4.04 -12.76 2.63
CA GLU A 158 2.81 -12.62 3.38
C GLU A 158 2.27 -11.21 3.18
N ILE A 159 0.94 -11.07 3.26
CA ILE A 159 0.26 -9.78 3.14
C ILE A 159 -0.62 -9.61 4.37
N ILE A 160 -0.39 -8.55 5.14
CA ILE A 160 -1.34 -8.12 6.15
C ILE A 160 -2.36 -7.19 5.49
N GLY A 161 -3.63 -7.59 5.51
CA GLY A 161 -4.77 -6.81 5.06
C GLY A 161 -5.47 -6.11 6.22
N LEU A 162 -5.79 -4.84 6.04
CA LEU A 162 -6.32 -3.94 7.06
C LEU A 162 -7.56 -3.19 6.53
N PRO A 163 -8.77 -3.72 6.76
CA PRO A 163 -10.01 -2.97 6.61
C PRO A 163 -10.08 -1.77 7.54
N ILE A 164 -10.73 -0.70 7.09
CA ILE A 164 -11.04 0.45 7.95
C ILE A 164 -12.32 0.23 8.76
N VAL A 165 -13.27 -0.52 8.23
CA VAL A 165 -14.52 -0.92 8.90
C VAL A 165 -14.82 -2.37 8.58
N ASN A 166 -15.63 -3.04 9.41
CA ASN A 166 -15.97 -4.44 9.20
C ASN A 166 -17.19 -4.63 8.28
N GLU A 167 -18.13 -3.69 8.32
CA GLU A 167 -19.38 -3.75 7.57
C GLU A 167 -19.92 -2.32 7.32
N PRO A 168 -20.73 -2.12 6.27
CA PRO A 168 -21.30 -0.80 6.00
C PRO A 168 -22.19 -0.34 7.17
N TYR A 169 -22.24 0.97 7.38
CA TYR A 169 -23.04 1.64 8.43
C TYR A 169 -22.65 1.29 9.88
N ASN A 170 -21.53 0.61 10.12
CA ASN A 170 -21.07 0.28 11.48
C ASN A 170 -19.61 0.71 11.72
N LEU A 171 -19.44 1.88 12.33
CA LEU A 171 -18.12 2.45 12.66
C LEU A 171 -17.60 2.03 14.05
N LEU A 172 -18.41 1.28 14.81
CA LEU A 172 -18.12 0.92 16.20
C LEU A 172 -17.69 -0.54 16.34
N ALA A 173 -17.89 -1.37 15.32
CA ALA A 173 -17.41 -2.75 15.34
C ALA A 173 -15.89 -2.81 15.18
N PRO A 174 -15.21 -3.70 15.92
CA PRO A 174 -13.81 -4.03 15.65
C PRO A 174 -13.63 -4.52 14.22
N VAL A 175 -12.45 -4.27 13.66
CA VAL A 175 -12.10 -4.67 12.30
C VAL A 175 -11.12 -5.86 12.32
N PRO A 176 -11.26 -6.82 11.39
CA PRO A 176 -10.34 -7.95 11.33
C PRO A 176 -8.99 -7.53 10.74
N VAL A 177 -7.90 -7.93 11.37
CA VAL A 177 -6.56 -7.92 10.76
C VAL A 177 -6.35 -9.29 10.12
N LEU A 178 -6.08 -9.30 8.81
CA LEU A 178 -5.97 -10.54 8.04
C LEU A 178 -4.52 -10.79 7.62
N LEU A 179 -4.09 -12.05 7.63
CA LEU A 179 -2.81 -12.50 7.10
C LEU A 179 -3.07 -13.43 5.91
N PHE A 180 -2.69 -12.99 4.71
CA PHE A 180 -2.68 -13.82 3.51
C PHE A 180 -1.27 -14.36 3.29
N GLN A 181 -1.15 -15.67 3.04
CA GLN A 181 0.13 -16.31 2.79
C GLN A 181 0.27 -16.69 1.33
N GLN A 182 1.43 -16.39 0.72
CA GLN A 182 1.72 -16.77 -0.65
C GLN A 182 1.67 -18.31 -0.80
N PRO A 183 0.89 -18.84 -1.76
CA PRO A 183 0.83 -20.26 -2.06
C PRO A 183 2.09 -20.71 -2.81
N ASN A 184 2.30 -22.03 -2.91
CA ASN A 184 3.42 -22.56 -3.71
C ASN A 184 3.26 -22.31 -5.22
N ASP A 185 2.01 -22.25 -5.71
CA ASP A 185 1.69 -21.97 -7.11
C ASP A 185 0.88 -20.67 -7.21
N VAL A 186 1.58 -19.54 -7.29
CA VAL A 186 0.96 -18.21 -7.34
C VAL A 186 0.18 -17.93 -8.62
N LEU A 187 0.43 -18.68 -9.70
CA LEU A 187 -0.17 -18.43 -11.02
C LEU A 187 -1.50 -19.15 -11.21
N ASN A 188 -1.69 -20.30 -10.56
CA ASN A 188 -2.91 -21.10 -10.73
C ASN A 188 -3.78 -21.20 -9.46
N THR A 189 -3.30 -20.66 -8.33
CA THR A 189 -4.09 -20.64 -7.10
C THR A 189 -5.29 -19.70 -7.24
N LYS A 190 -6.47 -20.20 -6.85
CA LYS A 190 -7.71 -19.41 -6.93
C LYS A 190 -7.78 -18.29 -5.90
N GLU A 191 -7.28 -18.53 -4.69
CA GLU A 191 -7.28 -17.61 -3.56
C GLU A 191 -6.15 -18.01 -2.61
N TRP A 192 -5.47 -17.04 -2.01
CA TRP A 192 -4.37 -17.30 -1.07
C TRP A 192 -4.93 -17.80 0.26
N PRO A 193 -4.25 -18.74 0.95
CA PRO A 193 -4.55 -19.06 2.35
C PRO A 193 -4.62 -17.80 3.20
N CYS A 194 -5.68 -17.67 4.00
CA CYS A 194 -5.96 -16.49 4.82
C CYS A 194 -6.30 -16.90 6.25
N GLU A 195 -5.75 -16.17 7.22
CA GLU A 195 -6.06 -16.25 8.64
C GLU A 195 -6.44 -14.87 9.17
N ILE A 196 -7.37 -14.82 10.13
CA ILE A 196 -7.67 -13.60 10.89
C ILE A 196 -6.80 -13.62 12.15
N ILE A 197 -5.84 -12.70 12.24
CA ILE A 197 -4.83 -12.66 13.31
C ILE A 197 -5.26 -11.79 14.50
N ASP A 198 -6.15 -10.83 14.26
CA ASP A 198 -6.91 -10.11 15.28
C ASP A 198 -8.31 -9.78 14.74
N LYS A 199 -9.30 -9.71 15.61
CA LYS A 199 -10.67 -9.29 15.26
C LYS A 199 -11.38 -8.55 16.37
N GLU A 200 -10.68 -8.21 17.44
CA GLU A 200 -11.28 -7.71 18.67
C GLU A 200 -10.68 -6.39 19.12
N PHE A 201 -9.42 -6.11 18.78
CA PHE A 201 -8.70 -4.98 19.32
C PHE A 201 -8.92 -3.68 18.52
N PHE A 202 -8.77 -3.74 17.19
CA PHE A 202 -8.68 -2.53 16.37
C PHE A 202 -10.03 -2.01 15.89
N HIS A 203 -10.18 -0.68 15.85
CA HIS A 203 -11.26 0.01 15.16
C HIS A 203 -10.71 1.10 14.23
N LEU A 204 -11.35 1.34 13.08
CA LEU A 204 -11.01 2.45 12.18
C LEU A 204 -9.51 2.51 11.83
N ILE A 205 -8.94 1.38 11.37
CA ILE A 205 -7.54 1.34 10.94
C ILE A 205 -7.37 2.21 9.69
N HIS A 206 -6.62 3.30 9.84
CA HIS A 206 -6.45 4.27 8.76
C HIS A 206 -5.07 4.17 8.09
N ASP A 207 -4.02 3.84 8.85
CA ASP A 207 -2.69 3.70 8.29
C ASP A 207 -1.87 2.60 8.96
N ALA A 208 -0.87 2.10 8.22
CA ALA A 208 0.09 1.16 8.74
C ALA A 208 1.45 1.32 8.07
N LYS A 209 2.50 1.35 8.89
CA LYS A 209 3.88 1.36 8.42
C LYS A 209 4.55 0.05 8.75
N LYS A 210 5.08 -0.61 7.71
CA LYS A 210 5.99 -1.73 7.89
C LYS A 210 7.33 -1.23 8.42
N ILE A 211 7.77 -1.84 9.51
CA ILE A 211 9.08 -1.63 10.12
C ILE A 211 9.79 -2.98 10.26
N ASN A 212 11.11 -2.95 10.35
CA ASN A 212 11.92 -4.14 10.56
C ASN A 212 12.79 -3.90 11.80
N THR A 213 12.57 -4.69 12.84
CA THR A 213 13.32 -4.62 14.10
C THR A 213 14.03 -5.94 14.43
N GLY A 214 14.08 -6.88 13.48
CA GLY A 214 14.52 -8.25 13.72
C GLY A 214 14.47 -9.12 12.46
N ALA A 215 14.26 -10.43 12.65
CA ALA A 215 14.19 -11.37 11.53
C ALA A 215 12.87 -11.31 10.76
N LEU A 216 11.78 -10.90 11.41
CA LEU A 216 10.45 -10.74 10.86
C LEU A 216 10.09 -9.25 10.74
N ASP A 217 9.28 -8.94 9.74
CA ASP A 217 8.66 -7.65 9.56
C ASP A 217 7.56 -7.43 10.59
N ASN A 218 7.38 -6.18 11.03
CA ASN A 218 6.35 -5.77 11.97
C ASN A 218 5.57 -4.58 11.42
N LEU A 219 4.44 -4.25 12.06
CA LEU A 219 3.65 -3.08 11.69
C LEU A 219 3.50 -2.10 12.86
N ILE A 220 3.67 -0.82 12.57
CA ILE A 220 3.09 0.25 13.38
C ILE A 220 1.75 0.60 12.75
N ILE A 221 0.66 0.45 13.51
CA ILE A 221 -0.71 0.64 13.06
C ILE A 221 -1.28 1.89 13.71
N ALA A 222 -1.89 2.76 12.90
CA ALA A 222 -2.66 3.90 13.33
C ALA A 222 -4.16 3.61 13.18
N SER A 223 -4.85 3.60 14.31
CA SER A 223 -6.26 3.26 14.44
C SER A 223 -6.95 4.19 15.44
N ARG A 224 -8.22 3.93 15.76
CA ARG A 224 -8.93 4.65 16.83
C ARG A 224 -8.27 4.47 18.20
N GLU A 225 -7.60 3.35 18.45
CA GLU A 225 -6.85 3.05 19.66
C GLU A 225 -5.50 3.79 19.73
N GLY A 226 -5.26 4.75 18.83
CA GLY A 226 -4.00 5.47 18.71
C GLY A 226 -2.98 4.70 17.84
N ILE A 227 -1.74 4.66 18.31
CA ILE A 227 -0.61 4.04 17.63
C ILE A 227 -0.22 2.78 18.39
N ASN A 228 -0.21 1.64 17.69
CA ASN A 228 0.10 0.34 18.26
C ASN A 228 1.12 -0.42 17.40
N TRP A 229 2.00 -1.19 18.02
CA TRP A 229 2.96 -2.07 17.38
C TRP A 229 2.41 -3.50 17.33
N LEU A 230 2.14 -4.00 16.14
CA LEU A 230 1.75 -5.39 15.88
C LEU A 230 2.96 -6.18 15.39
N TYR A 231 3.26 -7.29 16.05
CA TYR A 231 4.35 -8.20 15.65
C TYR A 231 4.05 -9.65 16.02
N PHE A 232 4.73 -10.59 15.34
CA PHE A 232 4.70 -12.00 15.69
C PHE A 232 5.84 -12.32 16.66
N ASP A 233 5.51 -12.79 17.85
CA ASP A 233 6.48 -13.22 18.86
C ASP A 233 6.99 -14.63 18.52
N GLU A 234 8.22 -14.72 18.01
CA GLU A 234 8.86 -15.98 17.62
C GLU A 234 9.07 -16.96 18.78
N LYS A 235 9.20 -16.46 20.02
CA LYS A 235 9.44 -17.29 21.20
C LYS A 235 8.15 -17.98 21.65
N PHE A 236 7.03 -17.28 21.58
CA PHE A 236 5.73 -17.79 22.01
C PHE A 236 4.82 -18.25 20.85
N HIS A 237 5.25 -18.05 19.61
CA HIS A 237 4.50 -18.34 18.39
C HIS A 237 3.09 -17.73 18.41
N LYS A 238 3.00 -16.43 18.74
CA LYS A 238 1.73 -15.72 18.83
C LYS A 238 1.88 -14.27 18.37
N TRP A 239 0.78 -13.70 17.89
CA TRP A 239 0.69 -12.26 17.64
C TRP A 239 0.64 -11.48 18.96
N THR A 240 1.34 -10.35 18.98
CA THR A 240 1.37 -9.42 20.12
C THR A 240 1.09 -8.01 19.62
N ILE A 241 0.33 -7.26 20.41
CA ILE A 241 0.01 -5.86 20.19
C ILE A 241 0.56 -5.08 21.39
N GLU A 242 1.47 -4.14 21.13
CA GLU A 242 2.01 -3.23 22.14
C GLU A 242 1.56 -1.79 21.86
N HIS A 243 1.01 -1.13 22.87
CA HIS A 243 0.57 0.25 22.76
C HIS A 243 1.76 1.21 22.76
N ILE A 244 1.77 2.19 21.84
CA ILE A 244 2.82 3.22 21.76
C ILE A 244 2.30 4.60 22.19
N GLY A 245 1.10 4.98 21.77
CA GLY A 245 0.53 6.27 22.13
C GLY A 245 -0.93 6.40 21.77
N GLU A 246 -1.65 7.18 22.59
CA GLU A 246 -3.12 7.21 22.60
C GLU A 246 -3.74 8.01 21.44
N GLY A 247 -3.03 8.97 20.85
CA GLY A 247 -3.62 9.87 19.85
C GLY A 247 -4.73 10.76 20.45
N GLU A 248 -5.73 11.11 19.64
CA GLU A 248 -6.89 11.93 20.06
C GLU A 248 -7.95 11.06 20.74
N GLN A 249 -8.51 11.54 21.86
CA GLN A 249 -9.40 10.77 22.74
C GLN A 249 -10.75 11.49 22.99
N GLU A 250 -10.86 12.78 22.68
CA GLU A 250 -12.00 13.62 23.05
C GLU A 250 -13.17 13.57 22.05
N GLU A 251 -12.93 13.15 20.80
CA GLU A 251 -13.99 12.92 19.81
C GLU A 251 -14.48 11.47 19.85
N LYS A 252 -15.43 11.19 20.75
CA LYS A 252 -16.27 9.98 20.64
C LYS A 252 -17.43 10.30 19.69
N PRO A 253 -17.67 9.50 18.64
CA PRO A 253 -18.77 9.70 17.70
C PRO A 253 -20.15 9.60 18.36
#